data_AF-A0A1S1N5H7-F1
#
_entry.id   AF-A0A1S1N5H7-F1
#
_cell.length_a   1.000
_cell.length_b   1.000
_cell.length_c   1.000
_cell.angle_alpha   90.00
_cell.angle_beta   90.00
_cell.angle_gamma   90.00
#
_symmetry.space_group_name_H-M   'P 1'
#
loop_
_entity.id
_entity.type
_entity.pdbx_description
1 polymer ?
#
loop_
_entity_poly.entity_id
_entity_poly.type
_entity_poly.pdbx_seq_one_letter_code
_entity_poly.pdbx_strand_id
1 'polypeptide(L)'
;MLKPLRFIIITGITSACAFASYAQIQSQTQQLESHQSTNKNGYRVVVTQHCKQVLEAPLSDEQVNSYLAMKEQSKKMQSLEYPVNKVSAQMSKLGNQIQTITQQAYMVTDGKLTIDKTLLAQQQAVSAELEQLAAKNKGKFKALEAQSQLLHKAAQHFEALITPTIGDIEHSHVQILAPEEQAQTDCVTRS
;
A
#
# COMPACT_ATOMS: atom_id res chain seq x y z
N MET A 1 -14.42 -19.98 -12.29
CA MET A 1 -14.92 -18.77 -11.59
C MET A 1 -13.77 -18.22 -10.75
N LEU A 2 -13.10 -17.18 -11.23
CA LEU A 2 -12.04 -16.49 -10.48
C LEU A 2 -12.67 -15.39 -9.62
N LYS A 3 -12.48 -15.43 -8.30
CA LYS A 3 -12.85 -14.33 -7.39
C LYS A 3 -11.87 -13.17 -7.57
N PRO A 4 -12.33 -11.92 -7.64
CA PRO A 4 -11.44 -10.76 -7.74
C PRO A 4 -10.75 -10.49 -6.40
N LEU A 5 -9.44 -10.26 -6.43
CA LEU A 5 -8.65 -9.76 -5.31
C LEU A 5 -9.12 -8.33 -4.96
N ARG A 6 -9.65 -8.13 -3.75
CA ARG A 6 -10.07 -6.83 -3.23
C ARG A 6 -8.85 -6.14 -2.60
N PHE A 7 -8.43 -5.01 -3.16
CA PHE A 7 -7.38 -4.17 -2.58
C PHE A 7 -7.98 -3.22 -1.53
N ILE A 8 -7.52 -3.33 -0.28
CA ILE A 8 -7.82 -2.37 0.79
C ILE A 8 -6.78 -1.24 0.71
N ILE A 9 -7.24 0.01 0.58
CA ILE A 9 -6.38 1.20 0.61
C ILE A 9 -6.37 1.72 2.05
N ILE A 10 -5.22 1.62 2.73
CA ILE A 10 -5.00 2.22 4.05
C ILE A 10 -4.17 3.49 3.84
N THR A 11 -4.80 4.65 3.86
CA THR A 11 -4.12 5.95 3.84
C THR A 11 -3.78 6.36 5.27
N GLY A 12 -2.48 6.45 5.60
CA GLY A 12 -2.01 7.08 6.83
C GLY A 12 -1.36 8.41 6.51
N ILE A 13 -1.91 9.52 7.01
CA ILE A 13 -1.28 10.84 6.88
C ILE A 13 -1.05 11.45 8.26
N THR A 14 0.14 12.03 8.38
CA THR A 14 0.77 12.67 9.52
C THR A 14 0.26 14.09 9.78
N SER A 15 -0.03 14.46 11.04
CA SER A 15 0.25 15.79 11.64
C SER A 15 -0.17 15.77 13.12
N ALA A 16 0.74 15.80 14.09
CA ALA A 16 1.34 16.98 14.75
C ALA A 16 0.45 17.68 15.81
N CYS A 17 0.87 17.51 17.08
CA CYS A 17 0.74 18.39 18.26
C CYS A 17 -0.63 18.96 18.69
N ALA A 18 -1.09 18.57 19.89
CA ALA A 18 -1.37 19.52 20.98
C ALA A 18 -1.55 18.79 22.33
N PHE A 19 -0.73 19.16 23.32
CA PHE A 19 -0.93 18.81 24.72
C PHE A 19 -2.03 19.68 25.33
N ALA A 20 -2.96 19.10 26.10
CA ALA A 20 -3.65 19.78 27.19
C ALA A 20 -4.26 18.77 28.17
N SER A 21 -3.70 18.73 29.38
CA SER A 21 -4.20 17.99 30.55
C SER A 21 -5.54 18.54 31.05
N TYR A 22 -6.49 17.70 31.47
CA TYR A 22 -7.45 17.98 32.56
C TYR A 22 -7.99 16.68 33.18
N ALA A 23 -8.53 16.83 34.38
CA ALA A 23 -8.55 15.89 35.50
C ALA A 23 -9.73 14.87 35.57
N GLN A 24 -9.60 13.97 36.55
CA GLN A 24 -10.46 12.85 36.97
C GLN A 24 -11.96 13.15 37.12
N ILE A 25 -12.80 12.19 36.71
CA ILE A 25 -14.08 11.83 37.37
C ILE A 25 -14.23 10.30 37.34
N GLN A 26 -14.41 9.68 38.52
CA GLN A 26 -14.78 8.26 38.69
C GLN A 26 -16.31 8.13 38.75
N SER A 27 -16.86 7.13 38.06
CA SER A 27 -18.15 6.51 38.38
C SER A 27 -18.08 5.02 38.04
N GLN A 28 -18.39 4.16 39.02
CA GLN A 28 -18.47 2.72 38.89
C GLN A 28 -19.81 2.30 38.26
N THR A 29 -19.77 1.36 37.32
CA THR A 29 -20.82 0.35 37.12
C THR A 29 -20.17 -1.01 36.86
N GLN A 30 -20.67 -2.02 37.55
CA GLN A 30 -20.18 -3.39 37.57
C GLN A 30 -20.68 -4.22 36.37
N GLN A 31 -19.76 -5.08 35.88
CA GLN A 31 -19.95 -6.46 35.40
C GLN A 31 -20.60 -6.73 34.03
N LEU A 32 -19.71 -7.07 33.07
CA LEU A 32 -19.77 -8.27 32.24
C LEU A 32 -18.32 -8.62 31.85
N GLU A 33 -17.73 -9.63 32.50
CA GLU A 33 -16.39 -10.12 32.17
C GLU A 33 -16.44 -10.90 30.85
N SER A 34 -16.36 -10.18 29.74
CA SER A 34 -15.59 -10.68 28.59
C SER A 34 -14.13 -10.34 28.86
N HIS A 35 -13.19 -11.22 28.53
CA HIS A 35 -11.76 -10.89 28.51
C HIS A 35 -11.48 -9.84 27.41
N GLN A 36 -11.96 -8.62 27.57
CA GLN A 36 -11.43 -7.44 26.92
C GLN A 36 -10.39 -6.88 27.88
N SER A 37 -9.11 -7.21 27.66
CA SER A 37 -8.04 -6.39 28.22
C SER A 37 -8.29 -4.97 27.71
N THR A 38 -8.79 -4.09 28.58
CA THR A 38 -8.98 -2.68 28.25
C THR A 38 -7.59 -2.10 28.05
N ASN A 39 -7.26 -1.94 26.78
CA ASN A 39 -5.96 -1.57 26.28
C ASN A 39 -5.62 -0.13 26.75
N LYS A 40 -4.46 0.06 27.38
CA LYS A 40 -3.97 1.36 27.89
C LYS A 40 -3.38 2.26 26.81
N ASN A 41 -3.27 1.76 25.59
CA ASN A 41 -2.54 2.33 24.47
C ASN A 41 -3.44 3.30 23.69
N GLY A 42 -4.75 3.39 24.02
CA GLY A 42 -5.73 4.34 23.49
C GLY A 42 -6.06 4.21 22.00
N TYR A 43 -5.59 3.15 21.35
CA TYR A 43 -5.90 2.85 19.96
C TYR A 43 -7.33 2.31 19.80
N ARG A 44 -7.99 2.70 18.72
CA ARG A 44 -9.35 2.27 18.39
C ARG A 44 -9.53 2.08 16.89
N VAL A 45 -10.45 1.21 16.53
CA VAL A 45 -10.95 1.06 15.17
C VAL A 45 -12.24 1.84 15.02
N VAL A 46 -12.37 2.55 13.89
CA VAL A 46 -13.61 3.20 13.46
C VAL A 46 -13.99 2.62 12.10
N VAL A 47 -15.23 2.13 11.99
CA VAL A 47 -15.79 1.63 10.74
C VAL A 47 -16.89 2.57 10.29
N THR A 48 -16.80 3.02 9.04
CA THR A 48 -17.78 3.88 8.40
C THR A 48 -18.42 3.15 7.22
N GLN A 49 -19.75 3.11 7.18
CA GLN A 49 -20.53 2.63 6.05
C GLN A 49 -21.51 3.71 5.62
N HIS A 50 -21.64 3.95 4.31
CA HIS A 50 -22.55 4.99 3.79
C HIS A 50 -22.40 6.35 4.51
N CYS A 51 -21.15 6.75 4.77
CA CYS A 51 -20.82 8.01 5.45
C CYS A 51 -21.30 8.13 6.90
N LYS A 52 -21.66 7.02 7.52
CA LYS A 52 -22.04 6.96 8.93
C LYS A 52 -21.08 6.02 9.65
N GLN A 53 -20.57 6.47 10.79
CA GLN A 53 -19.87 5.60 11.71
C GLN A 53 -20.84 4.51 12.19
N VAL A 54 -20.49 3.26 11.92
CA VAL A 54 -21.28 2.08 12.31
C VAL A 54 -20.62 1.29 13.44
N LEU A 55 -19.31 1.49 13.65
CA LEU A 55 -18.56 0.89 14.75
C LEU A 55 -17.47 1.83 15.21
N GLU A 56 -17.29 1.91 16.52
CA GLU A 56 -16.06 2.35 17.15
C GLU A 56 -15.77 1.41 18.31
N ALA A 57 -14.57 0.83 18.33
CA ALA A 57 -14.19 -0.13 19.34
C ALA A 57 -12.70 0.02 19.70
N PRO A 58 -12.34 -0.13 20.98
CA PRO A 58 -10.93 -0.19 21.38
C PRO A 58 -10.27 -1.43 20.78
N LEU A 59 -8.98 -1.31 20.43
CA LEU A 59 -8.19 -2.45 19.99
C LEU A 59 -7.59 -3.20 21.18
N SER A 60 -7.42 -4.51 21.08
CA SER A 60 -6.59 -5.27 22.02
C SER A 60 -5.10 -4.99 21.82
N ASP A 61 -4.25 -5.31 22.80
CA ASP A 61 -2.80 -5.12 22.68
C ASP A 61 -2.22 -5.89 21.49
N GLU A 62 -2.72 -7.10 21.25
CA GLU A 62 -2.34 -7.93 20.11
C GLU A 62 -2.69 -7.27 18.77
N GLN A 63 -3.90 -6.70 18.66
CA GLN A 63 -4.33 -5.97 17.47
C GLN A 63 -3.48 -4.72 17.23
N VAL A 64 -3.16 -3.95 18.29
CA VAL A 64 -2.29 -2.77 18.19
C VAL A 64 -0.88 -3.17 17.74
N ASN A 65 -0.29 -4.19 18.36
CA ASN A 65 1.05 -4.65 18.00
C ASN A 65 1.12 -5.14 16.56
N SER A 66 0.11 -5.88 16.10
CA SER A 66 0.02 -6.34 14.71
C SER A 66 -0.15 -5.18 13.71
N TYR A 67 -0.99 -4.19 14.03
CA TYR A 67 -1.13 -2.97 13.24
C TYR A 67 0.18 -2.19 13.11
N LEU A 68 0.88 -1.98 14.23
CA LEU A 68 2.17 -1.27 14.25
C LEU A 68 3.25 -2.03 13.48
N ALA A 69 3.29 -3.37 13.60
CA ALA A 69 4.18 -4.21 12.82
C ALA A 69 3.91 -4.09 11.32
N MET A 70 2.64 -4.10 10.90
CA MET A 70 2.25 -3.86 9.51
C MET A 70 2.67 -2.47 9.03
N LYS A 71 2.43 -1.40 9.81
CA LYS A 71 2.88 -0.04 9.47
C LYS A 71 4.39 0.04 9.27
N GLU A 72 5.15 -0.64 10.11
CA GLU A 72 6.60 -0.65 10.00
C GLU A 72 7.07 -1.32 8.70
N GLN A 73 6.44 -2.45 8.30
CA GLN A 73 6.73 -3.06 6.99
C GLN A 73 6.31 -2.16 5.82
N SER A 74 5.24 -1.39 5.97
CA SER A 74 4.79 -0.41 4.96
C SER A 74 5.78 0.74 4.80
N LYS A 75 6.32 1.29 5.90
CA LYS A 75 7.39 2.30 5.84
C LYS A 75 8.65 1.78 5.14
N LYS A 76 9.06 0.55 5.46
CA LYS A 76 10.18 -0.11 4.78
C LYS A 76 9.91 -0.28 3.28
N MET A 77 8.70 -0.71 2.90
CA MET A 77 8.28 -0.78 1.50
C MET A 77 8.44 0.56 0.79
N GLN A 78 7.87 1.64 1.34
CA GLN A 78 7.96 2.99 0.76
C GLN A 78 9.42 3.44 0.53
N SER A 79 10.32 3.12 1.47
CA SER A 79 11.75 3.45 1.32
C SER A 79 12.43 2.70 0.17
N LEU A 80 11.98 1.48 -0.16
CA LEU A 80 12.51 0.66 -1.25
C LEU A 80 11.88 1.01 -2.60
N GLU A 81 10.65 1.50 -2.61
CA GLU A 81 9.92 1.89 -3.84
C GLU A 81 10.58 3.06 -4.55
N TYR A 82 11.00 4.10 -3.82
CA TYR A 82 11.58 5.31 -4.42
C TYR A 82 12.75 5.03 -5.40
N PRO A 83 13.83 4.31 -5.01
CA PRO A 83 14.92 4.02 -5.93
C PRO A 83 14.50 3.07 -7.06
N VAL A 84 13.52 2.19 -6.84
CA VAL A 84 12.98 1.30 -7.88
C VAL A 84 12.20 2.10 -8.93
N ASN A 85 11.33 3.02 -8.52
CA ASN A 85 10.54 3.86 -9.41
C ASN A 85 11.41 4.67 -10.39
N LYS A 86 12.54 5.20 -9.90
CA LYS A 86 13.52 5.90 -10.74
C LYS A 86 14.13 4.98 -11.80
N VAL A 87 14.48 3.75 -11.43
CA VAL A 87 15.05 2.76 -12.36
C VAL A 87 13.99 2.30 -13.37
N SER A 88 12.77 2.02 -12.92
CA SER A 88 11.66 1.64 -13.77
C SER A 88 11.37 2.70 -14.83
N ALA A 89 11.38 3.99 -14.47
CA ALA A 89 11.20 5.07 -15.44
C ALA A 89 12.31 5.09 -16.52
N GLN A 90 13.57 4.83 -16.14
CA GLN A 90 14.68 4.73 -17.09
C GLN A 90 14.54 3.50 -18.01
N MET A 91 14.16 2.35 -17.45
CA MET A 91 13.89 1.14 -18.22
C MET A 91 12.74 1.34 -19.22
N SER A 92 11.65 2.01 -18.81
CA SER A 92 10.55 2.36 -19.71
C SER A 92 10.99 3.29 -20.84
N LYS A 93 11.87 4.26 -20.57
CA LYS A 93 12.42 5.13 -21.61
C LYS A 93 13.21 4.33 -22.66
N LEU A 94 14.10 3.44 -22.21
CA LEU A 94 14.87 2.58 -23.11
C LEU A 94 13.96 1.63 -23.90
N GLY A 95 12.95 1.04 -23.25
CA GLY A 95 11.93 0.22 -23.91
C GLY A 95 11.17 0.97 -25.02
N ASN A 96 10.76 2.21 -24.74
CA ASN A 96 10.12 3.06 -25.75
C ASN A 96 11.08 3.39 -26.91
N GLN A 97 12.35 3.65 -26.63
CA GLN A 97 13.35 3.88 -27.68
C GLN A 97 13.53 2.65 -28.58
N ILE A 98 13.60 1.44 -27.99
CA ILE A 98 13.62 0.18 -28.75
C ILE A 98 12.38 0.09 -29.65
N GLN A 99 11.20 0.36 -29.11
CA GLN A 99 9.95 0.33 -29.88
C GLN A 99 9.96 1.33 -31.04
N THR A 100 10.38 2.57 -30.81
CA THR A 100 10.48 3.60 -31.87
C THR A 100 11.47 3.18 -32.96
N ILE A 101 12.66 2.70 -32.58
CA ILE A 101 13.65 2.22 -33.54
C ILE A 101 13.09 1.03 -34.34
N THR A 102 12.39 0.11 -33.68
CA THR A 102 11.73 -1.03 -34.34
C THR A 102 10.74 -0.55 -35.40
N GLN A 103 9.89 0.41 -35.06
CA GLN A 103 8.90 0.95 -36.01
C GLN A 103 9.54 1.64 -37.22
N GLN A 104 10.72 2.24 -37.04
CA GLN A 104 11.47 2.91 -38.11
C GLN A 104 12.29 1.92 -38.96
N ALA A 105 12.75 0.82 -38.36
CA ALA A 105 13.63 -0.15 -39.02
C ALA A 105 12.94 -0.96 -40.11
N TYR A 106 11.61 -1.13 -40.04
CA TYR A 106 10.82 -1.89 -41.01
C TYR A 106 9.94 -0.94 -41.83
N MET A 107 10.22 -0.83 -43.13
CA MET A 107 9.40 -0.06 -44.07
C MET A 107 8.81 -0.98 -45.14
N VAL A 108 7.50 -0.93 -45.34
CA VAL A 108 6.83 -1.58 -46.47
C VAL A 108 6.51 -0.52 -47.51
N THR A 109 7.15 -0.61 -48.68
CA THR A 109 6.90 0.29 -49.82
C THR A 109 6.69 -0.57 -51.06
N ASP A 110 5.64 -0.32 -51.83
CA ASP A 110 5.29 -1.05 -53.07
C ASP A 110 5.27 -2.58 -52.91
N GLY A 111 4.75 -3.07 -51.78
CA GLY A 111 4.68 -4.50 -51.48
C GLY A 111 6.03 -5.16 -51.15
N LYS A 112 7.13 -4.38 -51.06
CA LYS A 112 8.46 -4.85 -50.64
C LYS A 112 8.77 -4.38 -49.23
N LEU A 113 9.23 -5.32 -48.40
CA LEU A 113 9.78 -5.02 -47.08
C LEU A 113 11.24 -4.60 -47.23
N THR A 114 11.55 -3.40 -46.75
CA THR A 114 12.92 -2.89 -46.59
C THR A 114 13.24 -2.83 -45.11
N ILE A 115 14.43 -3.31 -44.74
CA ILE A 115 14.91 -3.35 -43.36
C ILE A 115 16.19 -2.51 -43.25
N ASP A 116 16.18 -1.50 -42.39
CA ASP A 116 17.37 -0.70 -42.10
C ASP A 116 18.26 -1.40 -41.05
N LYS A 117 19.38 -1.95 -41.52
CA LYS A 117 20.36 -2.66 -40.67
C LYS A 117 21.06 -1.73 -39.67
N THR A 118 21.15 -0.43 -39.96
CA THR A 118 21.74 0.56 -39.04
C THR A 118 20.83 0.75 -37.84
N LEU A 119 19.52 0.87 -38.08
CA LEU A 119 18.52 0.96 -37.03
C LEU A 119 18.47 -0.34 -36.21
N LEU A 120 18.63 -1.52 -36.83
CA LEU A 120 18.76 -2.77 -36.08
C LEU A 120 20.00 -2.80 -35.17
N ALA A 121 21.14 -2.30 -35.64
CA ALA A 121 22.35 -2.20 -34.80
C ALA A 121 22.13 -1.23 -33.63
N GLN A 122 21.44 -0.12 -33.85
CA GLN A 122 21.08 0.82 -32.79
C GLN A 122 20.11 0.19 -31.78
N GLN A 123 19.11 -0.55 -32.25
CA GLN A 123 18.18 -1.30 -31.40
C GLN A 123 18.92 -2.29 -30.49
N GLN A 124 19.92 -2.99 -31.04
CA GLN A 124 20.75 -3.92 -30.28
C GLN A 124 21.55 -3.21 -29.19
N ALA A 125 22.11 -2.03 -29.48
CA ALA A 125 22.84 -1.25 -28.50
C ALA A 125 21.93 -0.78 -27.35
N VAL A 126 20.75 -0.24 -27.65
CA VAL A 126 19.77 0.18 -26.63
C VAL A 126 19.25 -1.01 -25.81
N SER A 127 19.05 -2.17 -26.45
CA SER A 127 18.70 -3.42 -25.75
C SER A 127 19.80 -3.83 -24.76
N ALA A 128 21.08 -3.75 -25.14
CA ALA A 128 22.18 -4.05 -24.24
C ALA A 128 22.26 -3.07 -23.05
N GLU A 129 21.99 -1.79 -23.27
CA GLU A 129 21.88 -0.81 -22.17
C GLU A 129 20.74 -1.15 -21.20
N LEU A 130 19.58 -1.57 -21.71
CA LEU A 130 18.45 -2.00 -20.89
C LEU A 130 18.80 -3.24 -20.06
N GLU A 131 19.45 -4.23 -20.66
CA GLU A 131 19.92 -5.44 -19.96
C GLU A 131 20.92 -5.11 -18.85
N GLN A 132 21.89 -4.23 -19.13
CA GLN A 132 22.85 -3.78 -18.12
C GLN A 132 22.18 -3.03 -16.97
N LEU A 133 21.22 -2.15 -17.28
CA LEU A 133 20.45 -1.42 -16.28
C LEU A 133 19.65 -2.38 -15.39
N ALA A 134 19.02 -3.40 -15.97
CA ALA A 134 18.30 -4.44 -15.25
C ALA A 134 19.24 -5.26 -14.35
N ALA A 135 20.37 -5.72 -14.90
CA ALA A 135 21.37 -6.50 -14.17
C ALA A 135 21.91 -5.73 -12.95
N LYS A 136 22.29 -4.45 -13.14
CA LYS A 136 22.80 -3.57 -12.09
C LYS A 136 21.79 -3.33 -10.96
N ASN A 137 20.49 -3.35 -11.26
CA ASN A 137 19.44 -3.05 -10.29
C ASN A 137 18.64 -4.28 -9.81
N LYS A 138 18.98 -5.50 -10.27
CA LYS A 138 18.31 -6.75 -9.89
C LYS A 138 18.16 -6.92 -8.38
N GLY A 139 19.18 -6.53 -7.60
CA GLY A 139 19.13 -6.59 -6.14
C GLY A 139 18.04 -5.72 -5.51
N LYS A 140 17.77 -4.53 -6.08
CA LYS A 140 16.72 -3.63 -5.59
C LYS A 140 15.33 -4.17 -5.83
N PHE A 141 15.08 -4.74 -7.01
CA PHE A 141 13.80 -5.40 -7.32
C PHE A 141 13.55 -6.61 -6.42
N LYS A 142 14.58 -7.43 -6.18
CA LYS A 142 14.49 -8.55 -5.23
C LYS A 142 14.21 -8.09 -3.80
N ALA A 143 14.83 -7.01 -3.35
CA ALA A 143 14.58 -6.45 -2.02
C ALA A 143 13.13 -5.96 -1.90
N LEU A 144 12.61 -5.29 -2.93
CA LEU A 144 11.22 -4.84 -2.99
C LEU A 144 10.24 -6.02 -2.94
N GLU A 145 10.50 -7.07 -3.74
CA GLU A 145 9.69 -8.29 -3.75
C GLU A 145 9.67 -8.99 -2.39
N ALA A 146 10.85 -9.16 -1.76
CA ALA A 146 10.95 -9.75 -0.43
C ALA A 146 10.20 -8.91 0.62
N GLN A 147 10.33 -7.58 0.58
CA GLN A 147 9.60 -6.69 1.47
C GLN A 147 8.09 -6.74 1.25
N SER A 148 7.64 -6.96 0.00
CA SER A 148 6.22 -7.11 -0.34
C SER A 148 5.62 -8.35 0.32
N GLN A 149 6.36 -9.46 0.33
CA GLN A 149 5.93 -10.68 1.01
C GLN A 149 5.85 -10.47 2.53
N LEU A 150 6.78 -9.73 3.14
CA LEU A 150 6.75 -9.41 4.57
C LEU A 150 5.56 -8.52 4.93
N LEU A 151 5.31 -7.47 4.14
CA LEU A 151 4.15 -6.60 4.31
C LEU A 151 2.84 -7.37 4.15
N HIS A 152 2.74 -8.22 3.12
CA HIS A 152 1.56 -9.04 2.87
C HIS A 152 1.25 -9.96 4.06
N LYS A 153 2.27 -10.66 4.59
CA LYS A 153 2.10 -11.51 5.78
C LYS A 153 1.65 -10.71 7.00
N ALA A 154 2.26 -9.54 7.24
CA ALA A 154 1.86 -8.68 8.35
C ALA A 154 0.42 -8.17 8.19
N ALA A 155 0.03 -7.80 6.97
CA ALA A 155 -1.34 -7.37 6.66
C ALA A 155 -2.36 -8.48 6.86
N GLN A 156 -2.09 -9.70 6.37
CA GLN A 156 -2.96 -10.86 6.59
C GLN A 156 -3.11 -11.19 8.09
N HIS A 157 -2.03 -11.09 8.86
CA HIS A 157 -2.08 -11.32 10.29
C HIS A 157 -2.92 -10.25 11.00
N PHE A 158 -2.74 -8.98 10.66
CA PHE A 158 -3.57 -7.91 11.19
C PHE A 158 -5.04 -8.07 10.80
N GLU A 159 -5.33 -8.38 9.53
CA GLU A 159 -6.68 -8.62 9.02
C GLU A 159 -7.38 -9.75 9.79
N ALA A 160 -6.69 -10.86 10.01
CA ALA A 160 -7.22 -12.00 10.77
C ALA A 160 -7.56 -11.63 12.22
N LEU A 161 -6.76 -10.76 12.85
CA LEU A 161 -6.98 -10.30 14.22
C LEU A 161 -8.10 -9.26 14.32
N ILE A 162 -8.29 -8.41 13.31
CA ILE A 162 -9.26 -7.32 13.36
C ILE A 162 -10.65 -7.73 12.86
N THR A 163 -10.73 -8.71 11.96
CA THR A 163 -12.00 -9.20 11.38
C THR A 163 -13.05 -9.56 12.44
N PRO A 164 -12.73 -10.28 13.54
CA PRO A 164 -13.71 -10.57 14.59
C PRO A 164 -14.28 -9.32 15.29
N THR A 165 -13.52 -8.22 15.33
CA THR A 165 -13.97 -6.96 15.94
C THR A 165 -14.88 -6.17 15.00
N ILE A 166 -14.57 -6.17 13.70
CA ILE A 166 -15.26 -5.33 12.71
C ILE A 166 -16.39 -6.07 11.97
N GLY A 167 -16.44 -7.40 12.06
CA GLY A 167 -17.43 -8.24 11.38
C GLY A 167 -17.16 -8.38 9.88
N ASP A 168 -18.17 -8.87 9.15
CA ASP A 168 -18.12 -8.95 7.68
C ASP A 168 -18.50 -7.59 7.09
N ILE A 169 -17.48 -6.85 6.65
CA ILE A 169 -17.60 -5.43 6.25
C ILE A 169 -17.47 -5.30 4.75
N GLU A 170 -18.51 -5.71 4.03
CA GLU A 170 -18.66 -5.30 2.65
C GLU A 170 -18.87 -3.77 2.58
N HIS A 171 -18.19 -3.10 1.65
CA HIS A 171 -18.35 -1.66 1.36
C HIS A 171 -18.12 -0.69 2.53
N SER A 172 -17.23 -1.01 3.47
CA SER A 172 -16.92 -0.18 4.63
C SER A 172 -15.53 0.46 4.55
N HIS A 173 -15.38 1.67 5.08
CA HIS A 173 -14.08 2.29 5.33
C HIS A 173 -13.66 2.02 6.78
N VAL A 174 -12.46 1.44 6.97
CA VAL A 174 -11.92 1.08 8.28
C VAL A 174 -10.72 1.97 8.57
N GLN A 175 -10.78 2.68 9.70
CA GLN A 175 -9.70 3.52 10.19
C GLN A 175 -9.19 2.98 11.52
N ILE A 176 -7.86 2.92 11.68
CA ILE A 176 -7.22 2.65 12.96
C ILE A 176 -6.66 3.98 13.47
N LEU A 177 -7.21 4.46 14.58
CA LEU A 177 -6.88 5.74 15.17
C LEU A 177 -5.98 5.53 16.38
N ALA A 178 -4.88 6.28 16.42
CA ALA A 178 -4.03 6.42 17.60
C ALA A 178 -4.78 7.17 18.73
N PRO A 179 -4.22 7.20 19.95
CA PRO A 179 -4.73 8.07 21.01
C PRO A 179 -4.97 9.49 20.51
N GLU A 180 -6.12 10.04 20.84
CA GLU A 180 -6.50 11.44 20.57
C GLU A 180 -6.64 11.78 19.06
N GLU A 181 -6.35 10.85 18.16
CA GLU A 181 -6.56 11.00 16.72
C GLU A 181 -8.06 10.97 16.43
N GLN A 182 -8.54 11.88 15.58
CA GLN A 182 -9.95 11.98 15.19
C GLN A 182 -10.19 11.21 13.89
N ALA A 183 -11.37 10.60 13.77
CA ALA A 183 -11.76 9.94 12.53
C ALA A 183 -11.87 10.96 11.40
N GLN A 184 -11.29 10.65 10.24
CA GLN A 184 -11.50 11.44 9.03
C GLN A 184 -12.81 11.01 8.37
N THR A 185 -13.74 11.96 8.19
CA THR A 185 -14.97 11.74 7.43
C THR A 185 -14.78 12.18 5.99
N ASP A 186 -14.04 11.40 5.20
CA ASP A 186 -13.88 11.63 3.76
C ASP A 186 -15.11 11.13 3.00
N CYS A 187 -16.23 11.80 3.23
CA CYS A 187 -17.46 11.55 2.52
C CYS A 187 -17.75 12.68 1.55
N VAL A 188 -17.41 12.44 0.29
CA VAL A 188 -17.80 13.30 -0.82
C VAL A 188 -19.30 13.14 -1.00
N THR A 189 -20.09 14.05 -0.43
CA THR A 189 -21.48 14.24 -0.86
C THR A 189 -21.42 14.67 -2.32
N ARG A 190 -21.75 13.76 -3.23
CA ARG A 190 -21.97 14.09 -4.63
C ARG A 190 -23.22 14.96 -4.70
N SER A 191 -23.05 16.28 -4.64
CA SER A 191 -24.07 17.30 -4.90
C SER A 191 -24.42 17.33 -6.37
#